data_AF-A0AAV6B0V5-F1
#
_entry.id   AF-A0AAV6B0V5-F1
#
_cell.length_a   1.000
_cell.length_b   1.000
_cell.length_c   1.000
_cell.angle_alpha   90.00
_cell.angle_beta   90.00
_cell.angle_gamma   90.00
#
_symmetry.space_group_name_H-M   'P 1'
#
loop_
_entity.id
_entity.type
_entity.pdbx_description
1 polymer ?
#
loop_
_entity_poly.entity_id
_entity_poly.type
_entity_poly.pdbx_seq_one_letter_code
_entity_poly.pdbx_strand_id
1 'polypeptide(L)' 'MRIVVQDRRTNAYLTGEAKWIRQVDAARRFNTSLEALRFCVARELKNMDVLVCYSGAKSNLRLPLC' A
#
# COMPACT_ATOMS: atom_id res chain seq x y z
N MET A 1 -8.23 -9.61 5.55
CA MET A 1 -8.05 -8.19 5.14
C MET A 1 -6.58 -7.84 5.26
N ARG A 2 -6.02 -7.13 4.28
CA ARG A 2 -4.64 -6.60 4.33
C ARG A 2 -4.65 -5.16 3.84
N ILE A 3 -3.84 -4.31 4.45
CA ILE A 3 -3.66 -2.94 4.01
C ILE A 3 -2.24 -2.82 3.50
N VAL A 4 -2.07 -2.40 2.25
CA VAL A 4 -0.78 -2.28 1.57
C VAL A 4 -0.70 -0.94 0.85
N VAL A 5 0.53 -0.49 0.56
CA VAL A 5 0.77 0.72 -0.23
C VAL A 5 1.25 0.30 -1.61
N GLN A 6 0.72 0.94 -2.64
CA GLN A 6 1.08 0.72 -4.03
C GLN A 6 1.47 2.02 -4.72
N ASP A 7 2.55 2.01 -5.49
CA ASP A 7 2.94 3.10 -6.37
C ASP A 7 1.99 3.17 -7.57
N ARG A 8 1.37 4.34 -7.77
CA ARG A 8 0.33 4.54 -8.79
C ARG A 8 0.89 4.42 -10.22
N ARG A 9 2.17 4.72 -10.42
CA ARG A 9 2.81 4.72 -11.75
C ARG A 9 3.23 3.32 -12.19
N THR A 10 3.84 2.57 -11.29
CA THR A 10 4.48 1.28 -11.57
C THR A 10 3.64 0.09 -11.13
N ASN A 11 2.57 0.32 -10.37
CA ASN A 11 1.75 -0.70 -9.71
C ASN A 11 2.56 -1.60 -8.75
N ALA A 12 3.75 -1.18 -8.34
CA ALA A 12 4.58 -1.91 -7.39
C ALA A 12 4.10 -1.66 -5.95
N TYR A 13 4.30 -2.63 -5.07
CA TYR A 13 3.95 -2.60 -3.67
C TYR A 13 5.16 -2.29 -2.80
N LEU A 14 4.92 -1.58 -1.71
CA LEU A 14 5.95 -1.18 -0.76
C LEU A 14 6.29 -2.31 0.20
N THR A 15 7.58 -2.56 0.43
CA THR A 15 8.07 -3.53 1.42
C THR A 15 8.42 -2.88 2.76
N GLY A 16 8.72 -3.71 3.78
CA GLY A 16 9.17 -3.26 5.10
C GLY A 16 10.41 -2.37 5.04
N GLU A 17 11.31 -2.66 4.10
CA GLU A 17 12.58 -1.95 3.86
C GLU A 17 12.43 -0.73 2.94
N ALA A 18 11.20 -0.29 2.66
CA ALA A 18 10.90 0.78 1.70
C ALA A 18 11.40 0.52 0.27
N LYS A 19 11.44 -0.76 -0.14
CA LYS A 19 11.68 -1.17 -1.54
C LYS A 19 10.35 -1.40 -2.26
N TRP A 20 10.39 -1.36 -3.59
CA TRP A 20 9.23 -1.59 -4.45
C TRP A 20 9.31 -2.98 -5.10
N ILE A 21 8.23 -3.76 -4.99
CA ILE A 21 8.13 -5.11 -5.57
C ILE A 21 6.82 -5.31 -6.31
N ARG A 22 6.75 -6.27 -7.23
CA ARG A 22 5.50 -6.54 -7.99
C ARG A 22 4.57 -7.53 -7.30
N GLN A 23 5.07 -8.30 -6.34
CA GLN A 23 4.28 -9.31 -5.64
C GLN A 23 3.63 -8.72 -4.40
N VAL A 24 2.29 -8.74 -4.37
CA VAL A 24 1.55 -8.22 -3.23
C VAL A 24 1.86 -9.01 -1.95
N ASP A 25 2.13 -10.32 -2.01
CA ASP A 25 2.30 -11.14 -0.80
C ASP A 25 3.51 -10.80 0.06
N ALA A 26 4.58 -10.29 -0.57
CA ALA A 26 5.75 -9.77 0.12
C ALA A 26 5.65 -8.27 0.48
N ALA A 27 4.52 -7.62 0.17
CA ALA A 27 4.29 -6.23 0.53
C ALA A 27 4.13 -6.08 2.05
N ARG A 28 4.62 -4.95 2.57
CA ARG A 28 4.41 -4.55 3.95
C ARG A 28 2.92 -4.50 4.24
N ARG A 29 2.50 -5.20 5.29
CA ARG A 29 1.13 -5.18 5.79
C ARG A 29 1.03 -4.12 6.87
N PHE A 30 0.04 -3.25 6.74
CA PHE A 30 -0.34 -2.28 7.77
C PHE A 30 -1.59 -2.78 8.50
N ASN A 31 -1.70 -2.48 9.78
CA ASN A 31 -2.87 -2.85 10.57
C ASN A 31 -4.04 -1.92 10.29
N THR A 32 -3.77 -0.64 9.98
CA THR A 32 -4.79 0.37 9.68
C THR A 32 -4.37 1.25 8.50
N SER A 33 -5.34 1.86 7.81
CA SER A 33 -5.07 2.83 6.75
C SER A 33 -4.36 4.08 7.29
N LEU A 34 -4.64 4.46 8.55
CA LEU A 34 -3.98 5.58 9.21
C LEU A 34 -2.48 5.30 9.47
N GLU A 35 -2.13 4.08 9.84
CA GLU A 35 -0.73 3.66 9.98
C GLU A 35 0.00 3.73 8.63
N ALA A 36 -0.63 3.23 7.56
CA ALA A 36 -0.08 3.30 6.20
C ALA A 36 0.12 4.76 5.76
N LEU A 37 -0.86 5.62 6.01
CA LEU A 37 -0.78 7.07 5.76
C LEU A 37 0.39 7.72 6.49
N ARG A 38 0.49 7.53 7.81
CA ARG A 38 1.58 8.08 8.62
C ARG A 38 2.94 7.61 8.14
N PHE A 39 3.06 6.34 7.75
CA PHE A 39 4.29 5.80 7.18
C PHE A 39 4.66 6.50 5.86
N CYS A 40 3.70 6.68 4.95
CA CYS A 40 3.93 7.36 3.67
C CYS A 40 4.38 8.81 3.87
N VAL A 41 3.71 9.54 4.78
CA VAL A 41 4.08 10.92 5.13
C VAL A 41 5.48 10.99 5.74
N ALA A 42 5.80 10.13 6.70
CA ALA A 42 7.11 10.12 7.36
C ALA A 42 8.27 9.74 6.42
N ARG A 43 7.96 9.09 5.30
CA ARG A 43 8.93 8.68 4.26
C ARG A 43 8.88 9.57 3.02
N GLU A 44 8.08 10.64 3.06
CA GLU A 44 7.86 11.57 1.93
C GLU A 44 7.49 10.87 0.62
N LEU A 45 6.74 9.77 0.71
CA LEU A 45 6.28 9.02 -0.46
C LEU A 45 5.15 9.78 -1.15
N LYS A 46 5.24 9.92 -2.47
CA LYS A 46 4.28 10.65 -3.32
C LYS A 46 3.70 9.74 -4.39
N ASN A 47 2.53 10.06 -4.94
CA ASN A 47 1.86 9.26 -5.99
C ASN A 47 1.57 7.82 -5.57
N MET A 48 1.12 7.65 -4.33
CA MET A 48 0.85 6.35 -3.73
C MET A 48 -0.65 6.14 -3.54
N ASP A 49 -1.07 4.89 -3.56
CA ASP A 49 -2.40 4.47 -3.18
C ASP A 49 -2.33 3.52 -1.99
N VAL A 50 -3.19 3.73 -0.99
CA VAL A 50 -3.44 2.72 0.04
C VAL A 50 -4.51 1.79 -0.49
N LEU A 51 -4.17 0.50 -0.54
CA LEU A 51 -5.10 -0.56 -0.91
C LEU A 51 -5.55 -1.32 0.33
N VAL A 52 -6.86 -1.45 0.50
CA VAL A 52 -7.46 -2.39 1.45
C VAL A 52 -7.92 -3.61 0.66
N CYS A 53 -7.16 -4.70 0.79
CA CYS A 53 -7.49 -5.95 0.11
C CYS A 53 -8.26 -6.89 1.03
N TYR A 54 -9.41 -7.35 0.56
CA TYR A 54 -10.28 -8.28 1.26
C TYR A 54 -10.08 -9.69 0.72
N SER A 55 -9.99 -10.68 1.61
CA SER A 55 -9.79 -12.07 1.20
C SER A 55 -11.02 -12.56 0.42
N GLY A 56 -10.81 -13.09 -0.78
CA GLY A 56 -11.89 -13.59 -1.64
C GLY A 56 -12.76 -12.52 -2.30
N ALA A 57 -12.42 -11.23 -2.17
CA ALA A 57 -13.16 -10.17 -2.85
C ALA A 57 -12.75 -10.04 -4.32
N LYS A 58 -13.72 -9.69 -5.17
CA LYS A 58 -13.49 -9.38 -6.60
C LYS A 58 -12.79 -8.04 -6.82
N SER A 59 -12.73 -7.19 -5.80
CA SER A 59 -12.16 -5.84 -5.86
C SER A 59 -11.63 -5.39 -4.50
N ASN A 60 -10.60 -4.55 -4.54
CA ASN A 60 -10.02 -3.91 -3.35
C ASN A 60 -10.50 -2.45 -3.26
N LEU A 61 -10.54 -1.89 -2.06
CA LEU A 61 -10.71 -0.45 -1.88
C LEU A 61 -9.37 0.24 -2.16
N ARG A 62 -9.40 1.31 -2.97
CA ARG A 62 -8.23 2.12 -3.29
C ARG A 62 -8.44 3.54 -2.77
N LEU A 63 -7.53 4.00 -1.93
CA LEU A 63 -7.51 5.35 -1.38
C LEU A 63 -6.30 6.09 -1.97
N PRO A 64 -6.50 7.05 -2.88
CA PRO A 64 -5.40 7.80 -3.44
C PRO A 64 -4.78 8.70 -2.37
N LEU A 65 -3.46 8.63 -2.22
CA LEU A 65 -2.68 9.64 -1.50
C LEU A 65 -2.20 10.69 -2.49
N CYS A 66 -2.18 11.95 -2.04
CA CYS A 66 -1.68 13.10 -2.80
C CYS A 66 -0.21 12.91 -3.18
#